data_AF-A0A3N8LL04-F1
#
_entry.id   AF-A0A3N8LL04-F1
#
_cell.length_a   1.000
_cell.length_b   1.000
_cell.length_c   1.000
_cell.angle_alpha   90.00
_cell.angle_beta   90.00
_cell.angle_gamma   90.00
#
_symmetry.space_group_name_H-M   'P 1'
#
loop_
_entity.id
_entity.type
_entity.pdbx_description
1 polymer ?
#
loop_
_entity_poly.entity_id
_entity_poly.type
_entity_poly.pdbx_seq_one_letter_code
_entity_poly.pdbx_strand_id
1 'polypeptide(L)'
;MGLNRKVVPTIWIELVQDIFEELAELTSEARDIAKKIEDNGFQPHLPVPLPESLTYKEVELYFELGKSGRDFCKARQVEPIGMRGHAHLVRGRDLYVALAREVLKTPVLRQQSGSPVYLSEIVGITFPNELRRGSNTKLRYAVIPLEPFVLADFLCSRKYTRSGFDDYGIAGDDGIPIETEMHGLRRFINDLLEKGGLSELAQAEWFGRKQSQNANYQSKTAYERANEIRPLIMTPRFKGKLPEALGKAPKKMAEAYLEARVRTIHLTPFGMCTRDFSQASCSLHYDCDSGCEDLLLDSQLEKREFLTFAIEITVIQIEVLTKNVKKSLYNASSALEHQIKKLQTYRDALTHLEKRGCDERTCEKKWEANQAESEDDRSGHPRRD
;
A
#
# COMPACT_ATOMS: atom_id res chain seq x y z
N MET A 1 -20.74 -4.49 -2.52
CA MET A 1 -20.94 -3.15 -1.93
C MET A 1 -19.57 -2.66 -1.52
N GLY A 2 -19.01 -1.66 -2.20
CA GLY A 2 -17.79 -1.00 -1.73
C GLY A 2 -18.16 -0.02 -0.62
N LEU A 3 -17.37 0.07 0.44
CA LEU A 3 -17.58 1.06 1.50
C LEU A 3 -17.57 2.47 0.88
N ASN A 4 -18.60 3.27 1.18
CA ASN A 4 -18.75 4.67 0.76
C ASN A 4 -17.76 5.63 1.43
N ARG A 5 -16.84 5.10 2.25
CA ARG A 5 -15.76 5.80 2.94
C ARG A 5 -14.52 4.91 2.91
N LYS A 6 -13.38 5.46 2.50
CA LYS A 6 -12.10 4.75 2.60
C LYS A 6 -11.64 4.78 4.06
N VAL A 7 -11.31 3.62 4.60
CA VAL A 7 -10.83 3.49 5.98
C VAL A 7 -9.35 3.85 6.01
N VAL A 8 -8.96 4.92 6.70
CA VAL A 8 -7.55 5.22 6.94
C VAL A 8 -7.14 4.53 8.24
N PRO A 9 -6.07 3.71 8.27
CA PRO A 9 -5.55 3.15 9.52
C PRO A 9 -5.25 4.27 10.52
N THR A 10 -5.61 4.08 11.79
CA THR A 10 -5.50 5.14 12.81
C THR A 10 -4.09 5.72 12.92
N ILE A 11 -3.06 4.87 12.77
CA ILE A 11 -1.64 5.27 12.81
C ILE A 11 -1.23 6.21 11.67
N TRP A 12 -2.02 6.30 10.59
CA TRP A 12 -1.76 7.17 9.44
C TRP A 12 -2.65 8.41 9.42
N ILE A 13 -3.52 8.60 10.42
CA ILE A 13 -4.42 9.75 10.40
C ILE A 13 -3.64 11.06 10.35
N GLU A 14 -2.64 11.23 11.23
CA GLU A 14 -1.79 12.43 11.25
C GLU A 14 -1.05 12.61 9.92
N LEU A 15 -0.35 11.57 9.44
CA LEU A 15 0.34 11.63 8.14
C LEU A 15 -0.58 11.99 6.97
N VAL A 16 -1.78 11.40 6.92
CA VAL A 16 -2.73 11.70 5.85
C VAL A 16 -3.26 13.13 5.98
N GLN A 17 -3.53 13.61 7.20
CA GLN A 17 -3.92 15.00 7.43
C GLN A 17 -2.83 15.95 6.96
N ASP A 18 -1.58 15.73 7.36
CA ASP A 18 -0.43 16.53 6.96
C ASP A 18 -0.28 16.57 5.43
N ILE A 19 -0.41 15.42 4.74
CA ILE A 19 -0.36 15.36 3.28
C ILE A 19 -1.47 16.21 2.64
N PHE A 20 -2.70 16.14 3.16
CA PHE A 20 -3.82 16.91 2.60
C PHE A 20 -3.69 18.41 2.90
N GLU A 21 -3.14 18.77 4.05
CA GLU A 21 -2.84 20.17 4.41
C GLU A 21 -1.74 20.73 3.51
N GLU A 22 -0.64 20.00 3.31
CA GLU A 22 0.46 20.39 2.42
C GLU A 22 -0.03 20.49 0.97
N LEU A 23 -0.79 19.51 0.48
CA LEU A 23 -1.39 19.57 -0.85
C LEU A 23 -2.35 20.77 -0.98
N ALA A 24 -3.11 21.07 0.07
CA ALA A 24 -3.96 22.24 0.08
C ALA A 24 -3.12 23.53 -0.02
N GLU A 25 -2.04 23.66 0.72
CA GLU A 25 -1.16 24.82 0.65
C GLU A 25 -0.51 24.96 -0.73
N LEU A 26 0.11 23.89 -1.24
CA LEU A 26 0.79 23.86 -2.54
C LEU A 26 -0.12 24.21 -3.72
N THR A 27 -1.40 23.84 -3.65
CA THR A 27 -2.37 24.07 -4.72
C THR A 27 -3.30 25.27 -4.46
N SER A 28 -3.00 26.09 -3.45
CA SER A 28 -3.80 27.27 -3.07
C SER A 28 -3.98 28.27 -4.22
N GLU A 29 -2.88 28.65 -4.90
CA GLU A 29 -2.91 29.54 -6.06
C GLU A 29 -3.79 28.96 -7.18
N ALA A 30 -3.63 27.68 -7.49
CA ALA A 30 -4.42 27.00 -8.51
C ALA A 30 -5.92 26.96 -8.15
N ARG A 31 -6.27 26.77 -6.88
CA ARG A 31 -7.67 26.78 -6.42
C ARG A 31 -8.29 28.17 -6.52
N ASP A 32 -7.54 29.21 -6.17
CA ASP A 32 -8.01 30.59 -6.31
C ASP A 32 -8.27 30.95 -7.78
N ILE A 33 -7.40 30.50 -8.69
CA ILE A 33 -7.62 30.68 -10.13
C ILE A 33 -8.80 29.84 -10.62
N ALA A 34 -8.93 28.58 -10.20
CA ALA A 34 -10.06 27.73 -10.56
C ALA A 34 -11.40 28.39 -10.15
N LYS A 35 -11.47 28.94 -8.94
CA LYS A 35 -12.64 29.66 -8.45
C LYS A 35 -12.95 30.89 -9.31
N LYS A 36 -11.95 31.71 -9.66
CA LYS A 36 -12.14 32.86 -10.57
C LYS A 36 -12.65 32.45 -11.95
N ILE A 37 -12.18 31.31 -12.47
CA ILE A 37 -12.63 30.76 -13.75
C ILE A 37 -14.10 30.32 -13.65
N GLU A 38 -14.46 29.60 -12.60
CA GLU A 38 -15.82 29.12 -12.32
C GLU A 38 -16.80 30.30 -12.17
N ASP A 39 -16.44 31.29 -11.35
CA ASP A 39 -17.23 32.51 -11.11
C ASP A 39 -17.41 33.36 -12.39
N ASN A 40 -16.45 33.28 -13.33
CA ASN A 40 -16.48 34.00 -14.60
C ASN A 40 -17.04 33.15 -15.76
N GLY A 41 -17.90 32.17 -15.48
CA GLY A 41 -18.57 31.37 -16.51
C GLY A 41 -17.62 30.51 -17.34
N PHE A 42 -16.59 29.94 -16.69
CA PHE A 42 -15.59 29.05 -17.28
C PHE A 42 -14.80 29.67 -18.43
N GLN A 43 -14.46 30.96 -18.28
CA GLN A 43 -13.59 31.69 -19.18
C GLN A 43 -12.12 31.62 -18.72
N PRO A 44 -11.14 31.70 -19.64
CA PRO A 44 -9.72 31.71 -19.26
C PRO A 44 -9.38 32.84 -18.30
N HIS A 45 -8.57 32.55 -17.28
CA HIS A 45 -8.09 33.58 -16.37
C HIS A 45 -6.93 34.36 -17.00
N LEU A 46 -7.12 35.65 -17.22
CA LEU A 46 -6.09 36.52 -17.78
C LEU A 46 -5.86 37.70 -16.83
N PRO A 47 -4.65 37.88 -16.27
CA PRO A 47 -4.39 38.97 -15.32
C PRO A 47 -4.52 40.34 -15.99
N VAL A 48 -4.23 40.41 -17.28
CA VAL A 48 -4.40 41.61 -18.12
C VAL A 48 -5.11 41.19 -19.41
N PRO A 49 -6.15 41.90 -19.89
CA PRO A 49 -6.79 41.54 -21.16
C PRO A 49 -5.80 41.45 -22.32
N LEU A 50 -6.00 40.50 -23.23
CA LEU A 50 -5.15 40.38 -24.42
C LEU A 50 -5.33 41.62 -25.32
N PRO A 51 -4.23 42.22 -25.80
CA PRO A 51 -4.26 43.23 -26.85
C PRO A 51 -5.00 42.74 -28.11
N GLU A 52 -5.48 43.67 -28.94
CA GLU A 52 -6.15 43.32 -30.20
C GLU A 52 -5.29 42.44 -31.11
N SER A 53 -3.99 42.71 -31.14
CA SER A 53 -2.99 41.89 -31.82
C SER A 53 -1.70 41.78 -31.00
N LEU A 54 -1.06 40.63 -31.10
CA LEU A 54 0.22 40.34 -30.46
C LEU A 54 1.15 39.67 -31.46
N THR A 55 2.43 39.99 -31.40
CA THR A 55 3.48 39.20 -32.04
C THR A 55 3.74 37.93 -31.26
N TYR A 56 4.33 36.92 -31.90
CA TYR A 56 4.78 35.72 -31.16
C TYR A 56 5.69 36.06 -29.97
N LYS A 57 6.51 37.12 -30.07
CA LYS A 57 7.36 37.53 -28.95
C LYS A 57 6.57 38.13 -27.79
N GLU A 58 5.53 38.91 -28.07
CA GLU A 58 4.64 39.43 -27.04
C GLU A 58 3.82 38.29 -26.39
N VAL A 59 3.43 37.27 -27.15
CA VAL A 59 2.80 36.05 -26.59
C VAL A 59 3.76 35.33 -25.62
N GLU A 60 5.04 35.19 -25.99
CA GLU A 60 6.07 34.62 -25.09
C GLU A 60 6.16 35.36 -23.77
N LEU A 61 6.24 36.69 -23.83
CA LEU A 61 6.36 37.54 -22.65
C LEU A 61 5.09 37.49 -21.80
N TYR A 62 3.92 37.54 -22.44
CA TYR A 62 2.64 37.55 -21.74
C TYR A 62 2.39 36.27 -20.93
N PHE A 63 2.77 35.10 -21.46
CA PHE A 63 2.56 33.81 -20.79
C PHE A 63 3.83 33.26 -20.11
N GLU A 64 4.91 34.05 -20.04
CA GLU A 64 6.19 33.63 -19.45
C GLU A 64 6.69 32.28 -20.01
N LEU A 65 6.61 32.15 -21.34
CA LEU A 65 6.92 30.89 -22.01
C LEU A 65 8.43 30.64 -22.00
N GLY A 66 8.83 29.43 -21.57
CA GLY A 66 10.22 28.95 -21.74
C GLY A 66 10.55 28.53 -23.19
N LYS A 67 9.58 28.59 -24.10
CA LYS A 67 9.69 28.21 -25.52
C LYS A 67 9.05 29.27 -26.42
N SER A 68 9.11 29.07 -27.73
CA SER A 68 8.61 30.06 -28.68
C SER A 68 7.08 30.23 -28.64
N GLY A 69 6.63 31.49 -28.70
CA GLY A 69 5.22 31.87 -28.80
C GLY A 69 4.61 31.42 -30.12
N ARG A 70 5.44 31.23 -31.15
CA ARG A 70 5.03 30.59 -32.40
C ARG A 70 4.53 29.18 -32.14
N ASP A 71 5.30 28.37 -31.40
CA ASP A 71 4.94 26.99 -31.10
C ASP A 71 3.70 26.94 -30.19
N PHE A 72 3.60 27.88 -29.25
CA PHE A 72 2.44 28.02 -28.38
C PHE A 72 1.15 28.32 -29.17
N CYS A 73 1.20 29.25 -30.12
CA CYS A 73 0.08 29.56 -31.02
C CYS A 73 -0.23 28.40 -31.97
N LYS A 74 0.81 27.79 -32.57
CA LYS A 74 0.66 26.68 -33.52
C LYS A 74 0.05 25.44 -32.88
N ALA A 75 0.47 25.09 -31.66
CA ALA A 75 -0.13 23.99 -30.90
C ALA A 75 -1.63 24.17 -30.64
N ARG A 76 -2.09 25.42 -30.67
CA ARG A 76 -3.49 25.84 -30.46
C ARG A 76 -4.22 26.20 -31.75
N GLN A 77 -3.58 25.97 -32.90
CA GLN A 77 -4.14 26.29 -34.22
C GLN A 77 -4.52 27.77 -34.37
N VAL A 78 -3.72 28.67 -33.77
CA VAL A 78 -3.87 30.11 -33.91
C VAL A 78 -2.99 30.57 -35.07
N GLU A 79 -3.64 30.87 -36.20
CA GLU A 79 -2.97 31.30 -37.42
C GLU A 79 -2.56 32.79 -37.36
N PRO A 80 -1.44 33.15 -38.01
CA PRO A 80 -1.04 34.55 -38.09
C PRO A 80 -1.98 35.34 -39.02
N ILE A 81 -2.31 36.56 -38.61
CA ILE A 81 -3.19 37.48 -39.35
C ILE A 81 -2.43 38.47 -40.23
N GLY A 82 -1.09 38.46 -40.17
CA GLY A 82 -0.23 39.37 -40.90
C GLY A 82 1.14 39.51 -40.25
N MET A 83 1.84 40.59 -40.58
CA MET A 83 3.15 40.92 -40.04
C MET A 83 3.23 42.38 -39.60
N ARG A 84 3.97 42.65 -38.53
CA ARG A 84 4.42 43.98 -38.10
C ARG A 84 5.93 44.03 -38.26
N GLY A 85 6.39 44.66 -39.35
CA GLY A 85 7.78 44.50 -39.81
C GLY A 85 8.04 43.05 -40.21
N HIS A 86 9.00 42.39 -39.56
CA HIS A 86 9.33 40.97 -39.78
C HIS A 86 8.66 40.01 -38.76
N ALA A 87 7.86 40.53 -37.83
CA ALA A 87 7.24 39.72 -36.78
C ALA A 87 5.80 39.34 -37.17
N HIS A 88 5.49 38.04 -37.15
CA HIS A 88 4.13 37.54 -37.32
C HIS A 88 3.21 38.00 -36.19
N LEU A 89 2.02 38.46 -36.56
CA LEU A 89 0.95 38.87 -35.65
C LEU A 89 -0.12 37.79 -35.53
N VAL A 90 -0.63 37.59 -34.32
CA VAL A 90 -1.85 36.85 -34.02
C VAL A 90 -2.90 37.80 -33.47
N ARG A 91 -4.17 37.53 -33.75
CA ARG A 91 -5.28 38.29 -33.16
C ARG A 91 -5.51 37.84 -31.72
N GLY A 92 -5.58 38.78 -30.78
CA GLY A 92 -5.81 38.46 -29.37
C GLY A 92 -7.12 37.73 -29.13
N ARG A 93 -8.17 38.05 -29.90
CA ARG A 93 -9.46 37.33 -29.86
C ARG A 93 -9.33 35.87 -30.27
N ASP A 94 -8.57 35.57 -31.32
CA ASP A 94 -8.43 34.20 -31.83
C ASP A 94 -7.61 33.37 -30.83
N LEU A 95 -6.59 33.99 -30.22
CA LEU A 95 -5.83 33.41 -29.11
C LEU A 95 -6.73 33.14 -27.90
N TYR A 96 -7.54 34.12 -27.48
CA TYR A 96 -8.49 33.97 -26.37
C TYR A 96 -9.46 32.80 -26.60
N VAL A 97 -10.05 32.71 -27.81
CA VAL A 97 -10.95 31.62 -28.18
C VAL A 97 -10.25 30.27 -28.12
N ALA A 98 -8.98 30.19 -28.52
CA ALA A 98 -8.22 28.96 -28.42
C ALA A 98 -7.96 28.55 -26.96
N LEU A 99 -7.59 29.51 -26.09
CA LEU A 99 -7.41 29.25 -24.65
C LEU A 99 -8.72 28.79 -23.98
N ALA A 100 -9.86 29.37 -24.38
CA ALA A 100 -11.18 29.01 -23.84
C ALA A 100 -11.62 27.57 -24.16
N ARG A 101 -10.94 26.87 -25.08
CA ARG A 101 -11.15 25.44 -25.37
C ARG A 101 -10.42 24.53 -24.39
N GLU A 102 -9.38 25.02 -23.75
CA GLU A 102 -8.55 24.28 -22.80
C GLU A 102 -9.02 24.43 -21.35
N VAL A 103 -9.94 25.37 -21.09
CA VAL A 103 -10.58 25.54 -19.79
C VAL A 103 -11.62 24.43 -19.57
N LEU A 104 -11.48 23.71 -18.46
CA LEU A 104 -12.43 22.68 -18.06
C LEU A 104 -13.74 23.32 -17.57
N LYS A 105 -14.87 22.97 -18.19
CA LYS A 105 -16.19 23.57 -17.91
C LYS A 105 -17.14 22.65 -17.17
N THR A 106 -16.81 21.38 -17.12
CA THR A 106 -17.65 20.33 -16.54
C THR A 106 -17.20 20.02 -15.12
N PRO A 107 -18.13 19.60 -14.26
CA PRO A 107 -17.76 19.02 -12.97
C PRO A 107 -16.75 17.90 -13.16
N VAL A 108 -15.71 17.87 -12.33
CA VAL A 108 -14.67 16.83 -12.36
C VAL A 108 -15.17 15.54 -11.71
N LEU A 109 -16.04 15.69 -10.72
CA LEU A 109 -16.62 14.60 -9.95
C LEU A 109 -18.08 14.94 -9.63
N ARG A 110 -18.81 13.94 -9.14
CA ARG A 110 -20.12 14.15 -8.51
C ARG A 110 -20.08 13.56 -7.11
N GLN A 111 -20.64 14.30 -6.16
CA GLN A 111 -20.86 13.80 -4.82
C GLN A 111 -21.89 12.66 -4.84
N GLN A 112 -21.97 11.88 -3.76
CA GLN A 112 -22.99 10.83 -3.61
C GLN A 112 -24.42 11.38 -3.66
N SER A 113 -24.61 12.64 -3.23
CA SER A 113 -25.87 13.39 -3.36
C SER A 113 -26.24 13.75 -4.80
N GLY A 114 -25.33 13.55 -5.77
CA GLY A 114 -25.48 13.97 -7.15
C GLY A 114 -24.98 15.39 -7.44
N SER A 115 -24.66 16.16 -6.40
CA SER A 115 -24.10 17.52 -6.52
C SER A 115 -22.81 17.51 -7.34
N PRO A 116 -22.66 18.43 -8.31
CA PRO A 116 -21.41 18.57 -9.05
C PRO A 116 -20.28 19.03 -8.11
N VAL A 117 -19.07 18.57 -8.37
CA VAL A 117 -17.84 19.07 -7.74
C VAL A 117 -16.96 19.66 -8.84
N TYR A 118 -16.54 20.90 -8.66
CA TYR A 118 -15.68 21.61 -9.60
C TYR A 118 -14.22 21.66 -9.14
N LEU A 119 -13.34 22.28 -9.92
CA LEU A 119 -11.89 22.26 -9.69
C LEU A 119 -11.53 23.01 -8.40
N SER A 120 -12.22 24.10 -8.07
CA SER A 120 -11.98 24.88 -6.86
C SER A 120 -12.26 24.10 -5.56
N GLU A 121 -13.03 23.02 -5.64
CA GLU A 121 -13.45 22.20 -4.51
C GLU A 121 -12.56 20.98 -4.24
N ILE A 122 -11.54 20.73 -5.09
CA ILE A 122 -10.62 19.58 -4.94
C ILE A 122 -9.18 20.03 -4.71
N VAL A 123 -8.43 19.26 -3.94
CA VAL A 123 -7.01 19.53 -3.64
C VAL A 123 -6.05 19.08 -4.74
N GLY A 124 -6.42 18.04 -5.51
CA GLY A 124 -5.58 17.49 -6.56
C GLY A 124 -5.72 18.26 -7.86
N ILE A 125 -5.14 19.45 -7.95
CA ILE A 125 -5.13 20.29 -9.17
C ILE A 125 -3.78 20.97 -9.38
N THR A 126 -3.51 21.41 -10.61
CA THR A 126 -2.27 22.09 -10.98
C THR A 126 -2.50 22.97 -12.22
N PHE A 127 -1.55 23.84 -12.56
CA PHE A 127 -1.57 24.55 -13.83
C PHE A 127 -1.09 23.65 -14.98
N PRO A 128 -1.62 23.84 -16.21
CA PRO A 128 -1.06 23.19 -17.38
C PRO A 128 0.44 23.49 -17.51
N ASN A 129 1.21 22.46 -17.85
CA ASN A 129 2.68 22.43 -17.96
C ASN A 129 3.48 22.63 -16.65
N GLU A 130 2.86 22.83 -15.50
CA GLU A 130 3.58 23.04 -14.23
C GLU A 130 4.34 21.78 -13.80
N LEU A 131 3.72 20.61 -13.92
CA LEU A 131 4.34 19.32 -13.58
C LEU A 131 5.00 18.62 -14.78
N ARG A 132 5.12 19.33 -15.91
CA ARG A 132 5.74 18.76 -17.11
C ARG A 132 7.26 18.88 -17.02
N ARG A 133 7.97 17.79 -17.32
CA ARG A 133 9.44 17.76 -17.28
C ARG A 133 10.08 18.83 -18.17
N GLY A 134 11.07 19.53 -17.62
CA GLY A 134 11.82 20.57 -18.32
C GLY A 134 10.99 21.78 -18.73
N SER A 135 9.79 21.93 -18.18
CA SER A 135 8.96 23.13 -18.31
C SER A 135 8.99 23.89 -16.99
N ASN A 136 9.32 25.19 -17.06
CA ASN A 136 9.14 26.11 -15.94
C ASN A 136 7.90 27.00 -16.14
N THR A 137 7.07 26.70 -17.13
CA THR A 137 5.92 27.53 -17.48
C THR A 137 4.66 27.06 -16.76
N LYS A 138 4.07 27.97 -15.99
CA LYS A 138 2.75 27.78 -15.36
C LYS A 138 1.69 28.53 -16.15
N LEU A 139 0.88 27.79 -16.91
CA LEU A 139 -0.16 28.38 -17.76
C LEU A 139 -1.43 28.73 -16.96
N ARG A 140 -1.38 29.85 -16.24
CA ARG A 140 -2.41 30.30 -15.29
C ARG A 140 -3.78 30.65 -15.89
N TYR A 141 -3.95 30.57 -17.22
CA TYR A 141 -5.26 30.80 -17.83
C TYR A 141 -6.24 29.64 -17.63
N ALA A 142 -5.73 28.46 -17.27
CA ALA A 142 -6.54 27.28 -16.98
C ALA A 142 -5.96 26.53 -15.78
N VAL A 143 -6.77 25.64 -15.22
CA VAL A 143 -6.40 24.72 -14.13
C VAL A 143 -6.85 23.33 -14.54
N ILE A 144 -6.05 22.32 -14.23
CA ILE A 144 -6.30 20.93 -14.60
C ILE A 144 -6.27 20.03 -13.37
N PRO A 145 -7.04 18.92 -13.36
CA PRO A 145 -6.94 17.92 -12.31
C PRO A 145 -5.58 17.21 -12.35
N LEU A 146 -5.10 16.82 -11.17
CA LEU A 146 -3.92 15.96 -11.00
C LEU A 146 -4.29 14.52 -11.35
N GLU A 147 -4.35 14.23 -12.65
CA GLU A 147 -4.64 12.89 -13.15
C GLU A 147 -3.40 11.98 -13.12
N PRO A 148 -3.61 10.64 -13.13
CA PRO A 148 -2.50 9.69 -13.10
C PRO A 148 -1.44 9.90 -14.18
N PHE A 149 -1.82 10.38 -15.36
CA PHE A 149 -0.86 10.66 -16.44
C PHE A 149 0.00 11.91 -16.15
N VAL A 150 -0.56 12.92 -15.46
CA VAL A 150 0.18 14.14 -15.05
C VAL A 150 1.22 13.75 -14.01
N LEU A 151 0.81 12.95 -13.02
CA LEU A 151 1.73 12.39 -12.02
C LEU A 151 2.78 11.47 -12.65
N ALA A 152 2.41 10.67 -13.65
CA ALA A 152 3.36 9.81 -14.36
C ALA A 152 4.42 10.64 -15.08
N ASP A 153 4.00 11.70 -15.77
CA ASP A 153 4.93 12.60 -16.45
C ASP A 153 5.87 13.28 -15.46
N PHE A 154 5.42 13.61 -14.25
CA PHE A 154 6.26 14.21 -13.22
C PHE A 154 7.19 13.20 -12.52
N LEU A 155 6.65 12.09 -12.02
CA LEU A 155 7.35 11.17 -11.11
C LEU A 155 8.10 10.03 -11.81
N CYS A 156 7.64 9.53 -12.96
CA CYS A 156 8.18 8.29 -13.54
C CYS A 156 9.40 8.49 -14.43
N SER A 157 10.50 7.80 -14.14
CA SER A 157 11.77 7.92 -14.85
C SER A 157 11.64 7.59 -16.35
N ARG A 158 12.31 8.38 -17.19
CA ARG A 158 12.52 8.09 -18.61
C ARG A 158 14.00 8.18 -18.93
N LYS A 159 14.46 7.39 -19.90
CA LYS A 159 15.84 7.50 -20.40
C LYS A 159 16.15 8.96 -20.74
N TYR A 160 17.14 9.53 -20.06
CA TYR A 160 17.68 10.87 -20.27
C TYR A 160 16.83 12.07 -19.81
N THR A 161 15.81 11.88 -18.96
CA THR A 161 15.05 13.01 -18.39
C THR A 161 14.89 12.89 -16.88
N ARG A 162 15.32 13.92 -16.15
CA ARG A 162 15.16 14.03 -14.69
C ARG A 162 13.68 13.93 -14.30
N SER A 163 13.42 13.25 -13.19
CA SER A 163 12.13 13.10 -12.52
C SER A 163 11.91 14.16 -11.45
N GLY A 164 10.68 14.25 -10.95
CA GLY A 164 10.38 15.05 -9.76
C GLY A 164 11.27 14.68 -8.56
N PHE A 165 11.64 13.41 -8.38
CA PHE A 165 12.57 13.02 -7.33
C PHE A 165 13.95 13.66 -7.51
N ASP A 166 14.47 13.66 -8.74
CA ASP A 166 15.74 14.29 -9.06
C ASP A 166 15.69 15.81 -8.85
N ASP A 167 14.58 16.46 -9.21
CA ASP A 167 14.39 17.90 -9.08
C ASP A 167 14.34 18.36 -7.62
N TYR A 168 13.81 17.50 -6.73
CA TYR A 168 13.74 17.74 -5.28
C TYR A 168 14.92 17.16 -4.50
N GLY A 169 15.89 16.53 -5.17
CA GLY A 169 17.06 15.93 -4.51
C GLY A 169 16.75 14.72 -3.63
N ILE A 170 15.67 14.00 -3.96
CA ILE A 170 15.23 12.81 -3.22
C ILE A 170 15.89 11.58 -3.86
N ALA A 171 16.67 10.85 -3.08
CA ALA A 171 17.36 9.63 -3.47
C ALA A 171 17.23 8.55 -2.38
N GLY A 172 17.62 7.31 -2.69
CA GLY A 172 17.79 6.28 -1.67
C GLY A 172 18.90 6.62 -0.68
N ASP A 173 18.94 5.91 0.45
CA ASP A 173 19.98 6.08 1.49
C ASP A 173 21.41 5.81 0.96
N ASP A 174 21.51 5.07 -0.14
CA ASP A 174 22.73 4.78 -0.90
C ASP A 174 23.08 5.87 -1.94
N GLY A 175 22.27 6.91 -2.05
CA GLY A 175 22.41 7.99 -3.03
C GLY A 175 21.95 7.60 -4.43
N ILE A 176 21.33 6.43 -4.63
CA ILE A 176 20.82 6.00 -5.93
C ILE A 176 19.52 6.76 -6.26
N PRO A 177 19.38 7.35 -7.47
CA PRO A 177 18.15 8.00 -7.89
C PRO A 177 16.95 7.05 -7.84
N ILE A 178 15.79 7.57 -7.43
CA ILE A 178 14.57 6.79 -7.35
C ILE A 178 14.01 6.59 -8.76
N GLU A 179 13.96 5.33 -9.21
CA GLU A 179 13.26 4.93 -10.43
C GLU A 179 11.96 4.21 -10.13
N THR A 180 10.84 4.74 -10.65
CA THR A 180 9.52 4.15 -10.40
C THR A 180 8.57 4.31 -11.58
N GLU A 181 7.64 3.36 -11.69
CA GLU A 181 6.45 3.45 -12.51
C GLU A 181 5.26 3.88 -11.63
N MET A 182 4.17 4.41 -12.21
CA MET A 182 2.97 4.77 -11.43
C MET A 182 2.42 3.59 -10.63
N HIS A 183 2.49 2.37 -11.19
CA HIS A 183 2.12 1.16 -10.47
C HIS A 183 3.10 0.82 -9.34
N GLY A 184 4.36 1.25 -9.42
CA GLY A 184 5.38 1.09 -8.38
C GLY A 184 5.01 1.79 -7.08
N LEU A 185 4.53 3.04 -7.14
CA LEU A 185 4.04 3.77 -5.96
C LEU A 185 2.90 3.03 -5.26
N ARG A 186 1.98 2.47 -6.05
CA ARG A 186 0.88 1.68 -5.51
C ARG A 186 1.35 0.38 -4.87
N ARG A 187 2.34 -0.31 -5.48
CA ARG A 187 2.98 -1.50 -4.91
C ARG A 187 3.68 -1.19 -3.59
N PHE A 188 4.39 -0.05 -3.52
CA PHE A 188 5.05 0.41 -2.32
C PHE A 188 4.07 0.64 -1.16
N ILE A 189 2.96 1.34 -1.41
CA ILE A 189 1.94 1.53 -0.37
C ILE A 189 1.31 0.19 0.05
N ASN A 190 1.05 -0.71 -0.90
CA ASN A 190 0.58 -2.08 -0.62
C ASN A 190 1.56 -2.82 0.33
N ASP A 191 2.86 -2.78 0.02
CA ASP A 191 3.91 -3.40 0.84
C ASP A 191 3.99 -2.78 2.24
N LEU A 192 3.87 -1.45 2.36
CA LEU A 192 3.78 -0.78 3.66
C LEU A 192 2.54 -1.20 4.46
N LEU A 193 1.39 -1.33 3.82
CA LEU A 193 0.15 -1.81 4.45
C LEU A 193 0.28 -3.26 4.90
N GLU A 194 0.89 -4.12 4.08
CA GLU A 194 1.16 -5.51 4.43
C GLU A 194 2.14 -5.62 5.61
N LYS A 195 3.27 -4.90 5.56
CA LYS A 195 4.24 -4.83 6.67
C LYS A 195 3.63 -4.25 7.94
N GLY A 196 2.68 -3.34 7.80
CA GLY A 196 1.87 -2.78 8.88
C GLY A 196 0.77 -3.71 9.41
N GLY A 197 0.59 -4.90 8.83
CA GLY A 197 -0.34 -5.92 9.31
C GLY A 197 -1.79 -5.75 8.83
N LEU A 198 -2.07 -4.94 7.81
CA LEU A 198 -3.41 -4.81 7.26
C LEU A 198 -3.82 -6.07 6.48
N SER A 199 -5.04 -6.58 6.72
CA SER A 199 -5.56 -7.76 6.03
C SER A 199 -5.78 -7.51 4.53
N GLU A 200 -5.72 -8.56 3.71
CA GLU A 200 -5.95 -8.47 2.26
C GLU A 200 -7.31 -7.83 1.91
N LEU A 201 -8.34 -8.13 2.70
CA LEU A 201 -9.66 -7.52 2.56
C LEU A 201 -9.61 -6.01 2.83
N ALA A 202 -8.97 -5.60 3.94
CA ALA A 202 -8.81 -4.18 4.27
C ALA A 202 -7.97 -3.44 3.22
N GLN A 203 -6.92 -4.09 2.68
CA GLN A 203 -6.14 -3.54 1.56
C GLN A 203 -7.00 -3.41 0.29
N ALA A 204 -7.75 -4.44 -0.08
CA ALA A 204 -8.66 -4.41 -1.24
C ALA A 204 -9.67 -3.27 -1.11
N GLU A 205 -10.26 -3.11 0.08
CA GLU A 205 -11.19 -2.03 0.40
C GLU A 205 -10.51 -0.66 0.32
N TRP A 206 -9.33 -0.50 0.91
CA TRP A 206 -8.55 0.75 0.87
C TRP A 206 -8.30 1.22 -0.56
N PHE A 207 -7.98 0.24 -1.41
CA PHE A 207 -7.65 0.43 -2.81
C PHE A 207 -8.84 0.45 -3.76
N GLY A 208 -10.07 0.25 -3.26
CA GLY A 208 -11.30 0.21 -4.04
C GLY A 208 -11.40 -0.98 -5.00
N ARG A 209 -10.77 -2.11 -4.68
CA ARG A 209 -10.69 -3.32 -5.51
C ARG A 209 -11.66 -4.39 -5.02
N LYS A 210 -12.01 -5.34 -5.91
CA LYS A 210 -12.57 -6.63 -5.49
C LYS A 210 -11.42 -7.53 -5.03
N GLN A 211 -11.63 -8.32 -3.98
CA GLN A 211 -10.61 -9.24 -3.41
C GLN A 211 -9.96 -10.14 -4.48
N SER A 212 -10.72 -10.60 -5.48
CA SER A 212 -10.22 -11.44 -6.58
C SER A 212 -9.17 -10.76 -7.48
N GLN A 213 -8.96 -9.45 -7.38
CA GLN A 213 -7.96 -8.70 -8.14
C GLN A 213 -6.61 -8.55 -7.41
N ASN A 214 -6.49 -9.08 -6.18
CA ASN A 214 -5.25 -9.01 -5.39
C ASN A 214 -4.26 -10.17 -5.67
N ALA A 215 -4.64 -11.16 -6.48
CA ALA A 215 -3.81 -12.32 -6.80
C ALA A 215 -2.43 -11.98 -7.42
N ASN A 216 -2.28 -10.79 -8.03
CA ASN A 216 -1.05 -10.38 -8.71
C ASN A 216 -0.10 -9.50 -7.86
N TYR A 217 -0.34 -9.34 -6.55
CA TYR A 217 0.32 -8.28 -5.77
C TYR A 217 0.88 -8.71 -4.41
N GLN A 218 1.45 -9.91 -4.31
CA GLN A 218 2.37 -10.26 -3.21
C GLN A 218 3.67 -10.84 -3.74
N SER A 219 4.75 -10.68 -2.96
CA SER A 219 5.94 -11.54 -3.00
C SER A 219 5.63 -12.92 -2.39
N LYS A 220 4.55 -13.56 -2.86
CA LYS A 220 3.86 -14.80 -2.42
C LYS A 220 2.54 -14.56 -1.68
N THR A 221 1.42 -14.83 -2.37
CA THR A 221 0.05 -14.86 -1.87
C THR A 221 -0.13 -15.83 -0.69
N ALA A 222 -1.22 -15.69 0.09
CA ALA A 222 -1.55 -16.65 1.15
C ALA A 222 -1.65 -18.11 0.67
N TYR A 223 -2.02 -18.32 -0.61
CA TYR A 223 -2.07 -19.64 -1.26
C TYR A 223 -0.67 -20.14 -1.64
N GLU A 224 0.19 -19.28 -2.19
CA GLU A 224 1.58 -19.64 -2.50
C GLU A 224 2.37 -19.93 -1.22
N ARG A 225 2.17 -19.12 -0.17
CA ARG A 225 2.71 -19.39 1.17
C ARG A 225 2.20 -20.71 1.72
N ALA A 226 0.91 -21.02 1.54
CA ALA A 226 0.38 -22.33 1.92
C ALA A 226 1.09 -23.47 1.17
N ASN A 227 1.31 -23.34 -0.13
CA ASN A 227 2.01 -24.37 -0.91
C ASN A 227 3.45 -24.60 -0.43
N GLU A 228 4.14 -23.55 0.00
CA GLU A 228 5.52 -23.65 0.51
C GLU A 228 5.62 -24.19 1.93
N ILE A 229 4.74 -23.72 2.81
CA ILE A 229 4.79 -24.08 4.23
C ILE A 229 4.11 -25.42 4.50
N ARG A 230 3.05 -25.80 3.77
CA ARG A 230 2.32 -27.06 3.96
C ARG A 230 3.22 -28.30 4.07
N PRO A 231 4.21 -28.53 3.18
CA PRO A 231 5.12 -29.67 3.32
C PRO A 231 6.04 -29.58 4.55
N LEU A 232 6.22 -28.38 5.10
CA LEU A 232 7.08 -28.11 6.25
C LEU A 232 6.35 -28.16 7.59
N ILE A 233 5.01 -28.10 7.64
CA ILE A 233 4.21 -28.02 8.89
C ILE A 233 4.54 -29.16 9.87
N MET A 234 4.87 -30.33 9.35
CA MET A 234 5.21 -31.52 10.15
C MET A 234 6.68 -31.58 10.61
N THR A 235 7.50 -30.63 10.19
CA THR A 235 8.92 -30.56 10.57
C THR A 235 9.10 -29.86 11.92
N PRO A 236 10.27 -30.01 12.58
CA PRO A 236 10.58 -29.29 13.81
C PRO A 236 10.57 -27.75 13.68
N ARG A 237 10.46 -27.20 12.46
CA ARG A 237 10.29 -25.77 12.22
C ARG A 237 9.02 -25.21 12.85
N PHE A 238 7.93 -25.98 12.86
CA PHE A 238 6.64 -25.50 13.33
C PHE A 238 6.20 -26.17 14.63
N LYS A 239 5.55 -25.39 15.50
CA LYS A 239 4.86 -25.87 16.71
C LYS A 239 3.44 -25.37 16.76
N GLY A 240 2.60 -26.09 17.49
CA GLY A 240 1.19 -25.76 17.69
C GLY A 240 0.33 -27.00 17.71
N LYS A 241 -0.96 -26.82 18.00
CA LYS A 241 -1.90 -27.93 18.14
C LYS A 241 -2.05 -28.76 16.86
N LEU A 242 -2.01 -28.11 15.69
CA LEU A 242 -2.13 -28.80 14.39
C LEU A 242 -0.93 -29.76 14.12
N PRO A 243 0.34 -29.32 14.13
CA PRO A 243 1.50 -30.23 14.02
C PRO A 243 1.52 -31.33 15.08
N GLU A 244 1.17 -31.01 16.33
CA GLU A 244 1.15 -31.99 17.43
C GLU A 244 0.08 -33.07 17.24
N ALA A 245 -1.10 -32.69 16.75
CA ALA A 245 -2.18 -33.64 16.45
C ALA A 245 -1.81 -34.53 15.24
N LEU A 246 -1.30 -33.92 14.18
CA LEU A 246 -0.92 -34.64 12.97
C LEU A 246 0.32 -35.52 13.15
N GLY A 247 1.20 -35.18 14.10
CA GLY A 247 2.40 -35.97 14.42
C GLY A 247 2.08 -37.35 14.98
N LYS A 248 0.84 -37.56 15.42
CA LYS A 248 0.32 -38.85 15.91
C LYS A 248 -0.41 -39.65 14.83
N ALA A 249 -0.66 -39.06 13.66
CA ALA A 249 -1.38 -39.69 12.57
C ALA A 249 -0.42 -40.35 11.55
N PRO A 250 -0.86 -41.38 10.80
CA PRO A 250 -0.08 -41.92 9.70
C PRO A 250 0.24 -40.84 8.66
N LYS A 251 1.50 -40.82 8.16
CA LYS A 251 2.01 -39.78 7.25
C LYS A 251 1.06 -39.45 6.09
N LYS A 252 0.58 -40.46 5.37
CA LYS A 252 -0.34 -40.31 4.23
C LYS A 252 -1.66 -39.62 4.63
N MET A 253 -2.17 -39.88 5.84
CA MET A 253 -3.38 -39.25 6.35
C MET A 253 -3.12 -37.80 6.75
N ALA A 254 -1.98 -37.52 7.38
CA ALA A 254 -1.57 -36.17 7.74
C ALA A 254 -1.37 -35.29 6.50
N GLU A 255 -0.71 -35.81 5.47
CA GLU A 255 -0.51 -35.11 4.19
C GLU A 255 -1.84 -34.79 3.51
N ALA A 256 -2.74 -35.77 3.41
CA ALA A 256 -4.07 -35.57 2.84
C ALA A 256 -4.90 -34.55 3.64
N TYR A 257 -4.80 -34.56 4.97
CA TYR A 257 -5.46 -33.58 5.82
C TYR A 257 -4.92 -32.16 5.57
N LEU A 258 -3.60 -32.00 5.53
CA LEU A 258 -2.95 -30.70 5.28
C LEU A 258 -3.31 -30.15 3.89
N GLU A 259 -3.36 -31.01 2.87
CA GLU A 259 -3.77 -30.63 1.51
C GLU A 259 -5.23 -30.18 1.45
N ALA A 260 -6.13 -30.88 2.14
CA ALA A 260 -7.54 -30.53 2.19
C ALA A 260 -7.81 -29.24 3.00
N ARG A 261 -7.15 -29.08 4.16
CA ARG A 261 -7.48 -28.08 5.18
C ARG A 261 -6.65 -26.80 5.11
N VAL A 262 -5.36 -26.88 4.77
CA VAL A 262 -4.42 -25.74 4.81
C VAL A 262 -4.24 -25.17 3.41
N ARG A 263 -5.24 -24.39 2.99
CA ARG A 263 -5.27 -23.72 1.68
C ARG A 263 -4.67 -22.33 1.69
N THR A 264 -4.71 -21.65 2.84
CA THR A 264 -4.15 -20.31 3.03
C THR A 264 -3.31 -20.27 4.29
N ILE A 265 -2.30 -19.40 4.29
CA ILE A 265 -1.53 -19.07 5.49
C ILE A 265 -1.46 -17.56 5.67
N HIS A 266 -1.97 -17.11 6.81
CA HIS A 266 -1.97 -15.70 7.23
C HIS A 266 -0.85 -15.47 8.25
N LEU A 267 -0.07 -14.42 8.09
CA LEU A 267 0.96 -14.07 9.08
C LEU A 267 0.34 -13.39 10.29
N THR A 268 0.91 -13.64 11.47
CA THR A 268 0.58 -12.96 12.72
C THR A 268 1.88 -12.48 13.39
N PRO A 269 1.84 -11.52 14.32
CA PRO A 269 3.06 -11.02 14.99
C PRO A 269 3.89 -12.08 15.72
N PHE A 270 3.29 -13.23 16.08
CA PHE A 270 3.87 -14.28 16.90
C PHE A 270 3.85 -15.67 16.22
N GLY A 271 3.43 -15.76 14.96
CA GLY A 271 3.30 -17.03 14.24
C GLY A 271 2.53 -16.92 12.93
N MET A 272 1.88 -17.99 12.52
CA MET A 272 1.08 -18.07 11.29
C MET A 272 -0.26 -18.74 11.57
N CYS A 273 -1.32 -18.32 10.88
CA CYS A 273 -2.66 -18.91 10.97
C CYS A 273 -2.96 -19.74 9.73
N THR A 274 -3.34 -21.01 9.92
CA THR A 274 -3.68 -21.96 8.84
C THR A 274 -5.16 -21.97 8.47
N ARG A 275 -5.97 -21.12 9.09
CA ARG A 275 -7.42 -21.10 8.85
C ARG A 275 -7.73 -20.51 7.48
N ASP A 276 -8.41 -21.30 6.67
CA ASP A 276 -9.07 -20.80 5.46
C ASP A 276 -10.36 -20.04 5.80
N PHE A 277 -10.30 -18.71 5.75
CA PHE A 277 -11.45 -17.84 6.02
C PHE A 277 -12.54 -17.90 4.95
N SER A 278 -12.28 -18.51 3.77
CA SER A 278 -13.32 -18.73 2.76
C SER A 278 -14.31 -19.83 3.18
N GLN A 279 -13.89 -20.74 4.07
CA GLN A 279 -14.71 -21.86 4.54
C GLN A 279 -15.44 -21.54 5.84
N ALA A 280 -14.76 -20.83 6.76
CA ALA A 280 -15.35 -20.43 8.03
C ALA A 280 -14.67 -19.18 8.59
N SER A 281 -15.47 -18.25 9.10
CA SER A 281 -14.97 -17.11 9.87
C SER A 281 -14.23 -17.59 11.13
N CYS A 282 -13.33 -16.74 11.64
CA CYS A 282 -12.63 -17.00 12.90
C CYS A 282 -13.47 -16.51 14.09
N SER A 283 -13.79 -17.42 15.02
CA SER A 283 -14.49 -17.08 16.27
C SER A 283 -13.61 -16.36 17.30
N LEU A 284 -12.29 -16.36 17.12
CA LEU A 284 -11.34 -15.75 18.05
C LEU A 284 -11.04 -14.28 17.74
N HIS A 285 -11.43 -13.75 16.57
CA HIS A 285 -11.32 -12.32 16.25
C HIS A 285 -9.97 -11.65 16.64
N TYR A 286 -8.85 -12.21 16.16
CA TYR A 286 -7.46 -11.81 16.48
C TYR A 286 -6.88 -12.25 17.83
N ASP A 287 -7.64 -13.00 18.63
CA ASP A 287 -7.20 -13.59 19.91
C ASP A 287 -6.45 -14.92 19.72
N CYS A 288 -5.60 -15.01 18.70
CA CYS A 288 -4.96 -16.27 18.31
C CYS A 288 -3.96 -16.78 19.37
N ASP A 289 -3.39 -15.85 20.13
CA ASP A 289 -2.46 -16.07 21.24
C ASP A 289 -3.13 -16.65 22.49
N SER A 290 -4.46 -16.78 22.54
CA SER A 290 -5.19 -17.38 23.65
C SER A 290 -5.47 -18.88 23.47
N GLY A 291 -4.57 -19.62 22.82
CA GLY A 291 -4.69 -21.07 22.64
C GLY A 291 -5.45 -21.51 21.38
N CYS A 292 -5.31 -20.78 20.28
CA CYS A 292 -5.89 -21.11 18.98
C CYS A 292 -5.38 -22.46 18.43
N GLU A 293 -6.26 -23.20 17.75
CA GLU A 293 -5.94 -24.49 17.11
C GLU A 293 -5.23 -24.35 15.77
N ASP A 294 -5.49 -23.24 15.07
CA ASP A 294 -4.92 -22.96 13.74
C ASP A 294 -3.63 -22.13 13.81
N LEU A 295 -3.11 -21.84 15.02
CA LEU A 295 -1.87 -21.10 15.19
C LEU A 295 -0.65 -22.02 15.06
N LEU A 296 0.24 -21.67 14.16
CA LEU A 296 1.58 -22.24 13.99
C LEU A 296 2.63 -21.26 14.48
N LEU A 297 3.47 -21.70 15.42
CA LEU A 297 4.67 -20.98 15.83
C LEU A 297 5.82 -21.40 14.90
N ASP A 298 6.47 -20.44 14.26
CA ASP A 298 7.57 -20.67 13.32
C ASP A 298 8.92 -20.33 13.98
N SER A 299 9.85 -21.29 14.00
CA SER A 299 11.22 -21.06 14.52
C SER A 299 12.07 -20.15 13.62
N GLN A 300 11.58 -19.79 12.43
CA GLN A 300 12.25 -18.86 11.52
C GLN A 300 11.61 -17.46 11.51
N LEU A 301 10.68 -17.19 12.43
CA LEU A 301 10.00 -15.90 12.50
C LEU A 301 10.92 -14.82 13.11
N GLU A 302 11.26 -13.80 12.35
CA GLU A 302 12.08 -12.67 12.81
C GLU A 302 11.27 -11.66 13.66
N LYS A 303 10.76 -12.09 14.82
CA LYS A 303 9.88 -11.29 15.69
C LYS A 303 10.27 -11.34 17.18
N ARG A 304 11.55 -11.54 17.48
CA ARG A 304 12.07 -11.65 18.86
C ARG A 304 11.77 -10.43 19.72
N GLU A 305 12.01 -9.23 19.19
CA GLU A 305 11.78 -7.96 19.90
C GLU A 305 10.30 -7.79 20.27
N PHE A 306 9.40 -8.07 19.32
CA PHE A 306 7.96 -8.05 19.56
C PHE A 306 7.57 -9.02 20.68
N LEU A 307 8.04 -10.27 20.63
CA LEU A 307 7.72 -11.28 21.64
C LEU A 307 8.24 -10.89 23.03
N THR A 308 9.45 -10.34 23.10
CA THR A 308 10.03 -9.86 24.36
C THR A 308 9.19 -8.75 24.96
N PHE A 309 8.84 -7.74 24.17
CA PHE A 309 7.96 -6.65 24.57
C PHE A 309 6.58 -7.14 25.00
N ALA A 310 5.96 -8.04 24.22
CA ALA A 310 4.65 -8.59 24.53
C ALA A 310 4.66 -9.38 25.85
N ILE A 311 5.71 -10.14 26.13
CA ILE A 311 5.90 -10.85 27.41
C ILE A 311 5.96 -9.86 28.58
N GLU A 312 6.77 -8.80 28.48
CA GLU A 312 6.91 -7.79 29.53
C GLU A 312 5.56 -7.13 29.87
N ILE A 313 4.82 -6.70 28.84
CA ILE A 313 3.51 -6.08 29.01
C ILE A 313 2.51 -7.07 29.63
N THR A 314 2.44 -8.31 29.15
CA THR A 314 1.50 -9.31 29.68
C THR A 314 1.82 -9.69 31.12
N VAL A 315 3.10 -9.74 31.52
CA VAL A 315 3.49 -9.97 32.92
C VAL A 315 2.96 -8.86 33.83
N ILE A 316 3.12 -7.59 33.44
CA ILE A 316 2.59 -6.44 34.20
C ILE A 316 1.06 -6.54 34.32
N GLN A 317 0.36 -6.90 33.24
CA GLN A 317 -1.09 -7.08 33.26
C GLN A 317 -1.52 -8.20 34.21
N ILE A 318 -0.82 -9.33 34.22
CA ILE A 318 -1.05 -10.44 35.14
C ILE A 318 -0.87 -10.02 36.59
N GLU A 319 0.16 -9.24 36.92
CA GLU A 319 0.37 -8.74 38.29
C GLU A 319 -0.79 -7.86 38.78
N VAL A 320 -1.27 -6.96 37.92
CA VAL A 320 -2.42 -6.09 38.22
C VAL A 320 -3.69 -6.93 38.42
N LEU A 321 -3.97 -7.87 37.50
CA LEU A 321 -5.13 -8.74 37.59
C LEU A 321 -5.07 -9.66 38.82
N THR A 322 -3.90 -10.17 39.19
CA THR A 322 -3.72 -10.98 40.40
C THR A 322 -4.06 -10.19 41.67
N LYS A 323 -3.68 -8.91 41.74
CA LYS A 323 -4.08 -8.02 42.84
C LYS A 323 -5.59 -7.79 42.86
N ASN A 324 -6.22 -7.69 41.70
CA ASN A 324 -7.68 -7.49 41.57
C ASN A 324 -8.48 -8.74 41.97
N VAL A 325 -7.99 -9.94 41.63
CA VAL A 325 -8.57 -11.22 42.08
C VAL A 325 -8.55 -11.32 43.60
N LYS A 326 -7.41 -10.96 44.23
CA LYS A 326 -7.29 -10.94 45.71
C LYS A 326 -8.27 -9.98 46.39
N LYS A 327 -8.74 -8.95 45.68
CA LYS A 327 -9.75 -7.99 46.15
C LYS A 327 -11.19 -8.41 45.83
N SER A 328 -11.41 -9.63 45.37
CA SER A 328 -12.73 -10.18 45.00
C SER A 328 -13.51 -9.34 43.97
N LEU A 329 -12.79 -8.67 43.06
CA LEU A 329 -13.43 -7.94 41.96
C LEU A 329 -14.03 -8.91 40.94
N TYR A 330 -15.30 -8.70 40.58
CA TYR A 330 -16.04 -9.54 39.64
C TYR A 330 -15.32 -9.62 38.27
N ASN A 331 -15.28 -10.81 37.65
CA ASN A 331 -14.58 -11.15 36.40
C ASN A 331 -13.04 -11.12 36.38
N ALA A 332 -12.35 -10.80 37.49
CA ALA A 332 -10.89 -10.76 37.49
C ALA A 332 -10.23 -12.14 37.27
N SER A 333 -10.90 -13.24 37.66
CA SER A 333 -10.36 -14.61 37.51
C SER A 333 -10.27 -15.06 36.05
N SER A 334 -11.31 -14.82 35.25
CA SER A 334 -11.33 -15.20 33.83
C SER A 334 -10.38 -14.34 33.00
N ALA A 335 -10.29 -13.05 33.29
CA ALA A 335 -9.32 -12.15 32.67
C ALA A 335 -7.87 -12.56 32.98
N LEU A 336 -7.59 -13.00 34.23
CA LEU A 336 -6.29 -13.50 34.63
C LEU A 336 -5.92 -14.79 33.88
N GLU A 337 -6.83 -15.77 33.83
CA GLU A 337 -6.63 -17.02 33.08
C GLU A 337 -6.35 -16.75 31.59
N HIS A 338 -7.06 -15.79 31.02
CA HIS A 338 -6.88 -15.38 29.63
C HIS A 338 -5.48 -14.80 29.38
N GLN A 339 -5.00 -13.89 30.24
CA GLN A 339 -3.65 -13.33 30.10
C GLN A 339 -2.55 -14.37 30.34
N ILE A 340 -2.78 -15.34 31.24
CA ILE A 340 -1.85 -16.47 31.45
C ILE A 340 -1.68 -17.27 30.15
N LYS A 341 -2.76 -17.55 29.41
CA LYS A 341 -2.70 -18.26 28.13
C LYS A 341 -1.89 -17.48 27.08
N LYS A 342 -2.07 -16.16 26.99
CA LYS A 342 -1.28 -15.31 26.09
C LYS A 342 0.20 -15.33 26.42
N LEU A 343 0.53 -15.18 27.70
CA LEU A 343 1.90 -15.24 28.18
C LEU A 343 2.56 -16.59 27.84
N GLN A 344 1.83 -17.69 27.98
CA GLN A 344 2.31 -19.02 27.59
C GLN A 344 2.62 -19.06 26.09
N THR A 345 1.69 -18.63 25.23
CA THR A 345 1.92 -18.62 23.78
C THR A 345 3.14 -17.79 23.37
N TYR A 346 3.34 -16.60 23.95
CA TYR A 346 4.49 -15.76 23.64
C TYR A 346 5.81 -16.38 24.13
N ARG A 347 5.82 -16.97 25.31
CA ARG A 347 7.00 -17.69 25.84
C ARG A 347 7.34 -18.91 24.99
N ASP A 348 6.32 -19.65 24.55
CA ASP A 348 6.50 -20.81 23.69
C ASP A 348 7.07 -20.39 22.33
N ALA A 349 6.56 -19.29 21.75
CA ALA A 349 7.07 -18.71 20.52
C ALA A 349 8.53 -18.27 20.66
N LEU A 350 8.86 -17.53 21.73
CA LEU A 350 10.21 -17.05 21.99
C LEU A 350 11.19 -18.21 22.22
N THR A 351 10.79 -19.19 23.04
CA THR A 351 11.59 -20.40 23.30
C THR A 351 11.82 -21.20 22.01
N HIS A 352 10.82 -21.26 21.13
CA HIS A 352 10.91 -21.96 19.86
C HIS A 352 11.88 -21.28 18.89
N LEU A 353 11.93 -19.95 18.90
CA LEU A 353 12.96 -19.18 18.18
C LEU A 353 14.36 -19.43 18.75
N GLU A 354 14.52 -19.37 20.07
CA GLU A 354 15.82 -19.47 20.73
C GLU A 354 16.44 -20.87 20.67
N LYS A 355 15.62 -21.93 20.64
CA LYS A 355 16.10 -23.31 20.45
C LYS A 355 16.85 -23.53 19.13
N ARG A 356 16.66 -22.65 18.14
CA ARG A 356 17.39 -22.68 16.87
C ARG A 356 18.81 -22.11 16.99
N GLY A 357 19.09 -21.27 17.99
CA GLY A 357 20.42 -20.69 18.24
C GLY A 357 21.50 -21.70 18.62
N CYS A 358 21.16 -22.98 18.80
CA CYS A 358 22.09 -24.00 19.29
C CYS A 358 22.44 -25.13 18.30
N ASP A 359 21.77 -25.35 17.16
CA ASP A 359 21.94 -26.66 16.49
C ASP A 359 21.56 -26.80 15.00
N GLU A 360 21.84 -25.80 14.14
CA GLU A 360 21.49 -25.86 12.71
C GLU A 360 22.10 -27.04 11.92
N ARG A 361 23.15 -27.71 12.40
CA ARG A 361 23.78 -28.86 11.69
C ARG A 361 23.34 -30.24 12.18
N THR A 362 22.68 -30.34 13.32
CA THR A 362 22.47 -31.63 13.99
C THR A 362 21.01 -32.09 13.93
N CYS A 363 20.05 -31.15 13.81
CA CYS A 363 18.63 -31.48 13.67
C CYS A 363 18.25 -32.01 12.28
N GLU A 364 18.82 -31.48 11.19
CA GLU A 364 18.60 -32.02 9.83
C GLU A 364 19.12 -33.46 9.73
N LYS A 365 20.33 -33.72 10.23
CA LYS A 365 20.94 -35.05 10.25
C LYS A 365 20.17 -36.06 11.12
N LYS A 366 19.59 -35.63 12.24
CA LYS A 366 18.76 -36.50 13.10
C LYS A 366 17.41 -36.84 12.47
N TRP A 367 16.81 -35.94 11.70
CA TRP A 367 15.56 -36.22 10.99
C TRP A 367 15.79 -37.18 9.82
N GLU A 368 16.86 -36.99 9.05
CA GLU A 368 17.26 -37.92 7.97
C GLU A 368 17.65 -39.31 8.51
N ALA A 369 18.39 -39.39 9.62
CA ALA A 369 18.75 -40.66 10.26
C ALA A 369 17.53 -41.44 10.78
N ASN A 370 16.55 -40.75 11.36
CA ASN A 370 15.31 -41.38 11.83
C ASN A 370 14.38 -41.84 10.67
N GLN A 371 14.53 -41.30 9.46
CA GLN A 371 13.83 -41.81 8.27
C GLN A 371 14.47 -43.14 7.81
N ALA A 372 15.81 -43.24 7.84
CA ALA A 372 16.56 -44.43 7.41
C ALA A 372 16.34 -45.65 8.32
N GLU A 373 16.26 -45.47 9.64
CA GLU A 373 16.01 -46.59 10.58
C GLU A 373 14.57 -47.14 10.48
N SER A 374 13.61 -46.39 9.93
CA SER A 374 12.22 -46.84 9.77
C SER A 374 11.98 -47.68 8.49
N GLU A 375 12.94 -47.66 7.55
CA GLU A 375 12.89 -48.45 6.32
C GLU A 375 13.60 -49.81 6.48
N ASP A 376 14.58 -49.92 7.36
CA ASP A 376 15.39 -51.15 7.55
C ASP A 376 14.67 -52.22 8.40
N ASP A 377 13.69 -51.83 9.23
CA ASP A 377 12.93 -52.75 10.09
C ASP A 377 11.80 -53.51 9.34
N ARG A 378 11.72 -53.38 8.00
CA ARG A 378 10.74 -54.08 7.14
C ARG A 378 11.32 -55.15 6.21
N SER A 379 12.62 -55.43 6.26
CA SER A 379 13.26 -56.51 5.47
C SER A 379 13.50 -57.82 6.24
N GLY A 380 12.74 -58.07 7.31
CA GLY A 380 12.72 -59.36 8.01
C GLY A 380 11.50 -60.21 7.65
N HIS A 381 11.51 -60.89 6.50
CA HIS A 381 10.63 -62.05 6.27
C HIS A 381 11.47 -63.30 5.98
N PRO A 382 11.20 -64.45 6.64
CA PRO A 382 12.02 -65.63 6.53
C PRO A 382 11.76 -66.34 5.21
N ARG A 383 12.83 -66.66 4.48
CA ARG A 383 12.79 -67.60 3.35
C ARG A 383 12.33 -68.96 3.88
N ARG A 384 11.29 -69.53 3.27
CA ARG A 384 10.99 -70.96 3.35
C ARG A 384 11.17 -71.57 1.98
N ASP A 385 11.89 -72.68 1.99
CA ASP A 385 12.04 -73.67 0.94
C ASP A 385 10.69 -74.25 0.48
#